data_AF-A0A2S2NWG3-F1
#
_entry.id   AF-A0A2S2NWG3-F1
#
_cell.length_a   1.000
_cell.length_b   1.000
_cell.length_c   1.000
_cell.angle_alpha   90.00
_cell.angle_beta   90.00
_cell.angle_gamma   90.00
#
_symmetry.space_group_name_H-M   'P 1'
#
loop_
_entity.id
_entity.type
_entity.pdbx_description
1 polymer ?
#
loop_
_entity_poly.entity_id
_entity_poly.type
_entity_poly.pdbx_seq_one_letter_code
_entity_poly.pdbx_strand_id
1 'polypeptide(L)'
;RDSRYPILVATDVAARGLDVEDVKFVINFDYPNNSEDYVHRIGRTGRSHKTGTAYTFFTQSNAKQAADLVSVLTEANQTISPKLKDIADSFRSNGFSGRGDRRRGWRSGRSKKSKSRSRSRDRYRRRSISRSRSRSYSRSRSRSRSRSYDRHRRHRRSRSSD
;
A
#
# COMPACT_ATOMS: atom_id res chain seq x y z
N ARG A 1 -11.35 -46.80 20.15
CA ARG A 1 -11.23 -45.52 20.89
C ARG A 1 -12.41 -45.46 21.85
N ASP A 2 -12.15 -45.50 23.16
CA ASP A 2 -13.22 -45.40 24.16
C ASP A 2 -13.87 -44.02 24.10
N SER A 3 -15.18 -43.98 23.90
CA SER A 3 -15.99 -42.75 23.81
C SER A 3 -16.22 -42.09 25.19
N ARG A 4 -15.20 -42.10 26.06
CA ARG A 4 -15.28 -41.52 27.41
C ARG A 4 -15.36 -39.99 27.39
N TYR A 5 -14.90 -39.36 26.32
CA TYR A 5 -14.91 -37.90 26.14
C TYR A 5 -15.39 -37.53 24.73
N PRO A 6 -16.66 -37.10 24.57
CA PRO A 6 -17.23 -36.80 23.25
C PRO A 6 -16.83 -35.42 22.71
N ILE A 7 -16.13 -34.61 23.50
CA ILE A 7 -15.74 -33.24 23.15
C ILE A 7 -14.21 -33.12 23.28
N LEU A 8 -13.59 -32.58 22.23
CA LEU A 8 -12.17 -32.22 22.22
C LEU A 8 -12.05 -30.72 21.96
N VAL A 9 -11.31 -30.03 22.82
CA VAL A 9 -10.92 -28.63 22.62
C VAL A 9 -9.42 -28.62 22.30
N ALA A 10 -9.04 -28.00 21.18
CA ALA A 10 -7.66 -27.97 20.74
C ALA A 10 -7.34 -26.66 20.01
N THR A 11 -6.06 -26.28 20.02
CA THR A 11 -5.49 -25.25 19.15
C THR A 11 -4.82 -25.91 17.94
N ASP A 12 -4.56 -25.15 16.88
CA ASP A 12 -3.92 -25.69 15.66
C ASP A 12 -2.55 -26.34 15.94
N VAL A 13 -1.81 -25.83 16.92
CA VAL A 13 -0.50 -26.38 17.32
C VAL A 13 -0.68 -27.73 18.02
N ALA A 14 -1.63 -27.82 18.94
CA ALA A 14 -1.91 -29.04 19.68
C ALA A 14 -2.54 -30.14 18.80
N ALA A 15 -3.26 -29.75 17.74
CA ALA A 15 -3.91 -30.69 16.83
C ALA A 15 -2.95 -31.34 15.82
N ARG A 16 -1.74 -30.81 15.62
CA ARG A 16 -0.75 -31.38 14.71
C ARG A 16 -0.21 -32.71 15.27
N GLY A 17 -0.34 -33.78 14.50
CA GLY A 17 0.05 -35.13 14.91
C GLY A 17 -1.03 -35.88 15.71
N LEU A 18 -2.15 -35.23 16.04
CA LEU A 18 -3.35 -35.90 16.54
C LEU A 18 -4.24 -36.28 15.35
N ASP A 19 -4.36 -37.58 15.11
CA ASP A 19 -5.23 -38.14 14.09
C ASP A 19 -6.70 -38.14 14.56
N VAL A 20 -7.33 -36.96 14.53
CA VAL A 20 -8.74 -36.77 14.88
C VAL A 20 -9.55 -36.69 13.58
N GLU A 21 -10.01 -37.85 13.15
CA GLU A 21 -10.82 -38.04 11.94
C GLU A 21 -12.24 -38.49 12.30
N ASP A 22 -13.17 -38.30 11.37
CA ASP A 22 -14.58 -38.72 11.47
C ASP A 22 -15.41 -38.08 12.61
N VAL A 23 -15.13 -36.82 12.95
CA VAL A 23 -16.01 -36.07 13.86
C VAL A 23 -17.29 -35.62 13.15
N LYS A 24 -18.44 -35.63 13.84
CA LYS A 24 -19.72 -35.14 13.29
C LYS A 24 -19.79 -33.61 13.20
N PHE A 25 -19.15 -32.93 14.15
CA PHE A 25 -19.21 -31.50 14.29
C PHE A 25 -17.81 -30.91 14.46
N VAL A 26 -17.56 -29.80 13.77
CA VAL A 26 -16.38 -28.95 13.98
C VAL A 26 -16.88 -27.57 14.40
N ILE A 27 -16.31 -27.02 15.47
CA ILE A 27 -16.65 -25.68 15.96
C ILE A 27 -15.38 -24.84 15.97
N ASN A 28 -15.30 -23.86 15.08
CA ASN A 28 -14.30 -22.81 15.13
C ASN A 28 -14.76 -21.76 16.14
N PHE A 29 -14.22 -21.84 17.35
CA PHE A 29 -14.48 -20.84 18.39
C PHE A 29 -13.89 -19.47 17.99
N ASP A 30 -12.65 -19.46 17.51
CA ASP A 30 -12.00 -18.31 16.89
C ASP A 30 -11.74 -18.59 15.41
N TYR A 31 -12.05 -17.60 14.57
CA TYR A 31 -11.76 -17.69 13.14
C TYR A 31 -10.24 -17.82 12.92
N PRO A 32 -9.78 -18.77 12.08
CA PRO A 32 -8.35 -18.96 11.80
C PRO A 32 -7.73 -17.74 11.09
N ASN A 33 -6.40 -17.71 11.03
CA ASN A 33 -5.68 -16.58 10.47
C ASN A 33 -5.94 -16.37 8.96
N ASN A 34 -6.17 -17.45 8.22
CA ASN A 34 -6.42 -17.47 6.79
C ASN A 34 -7.50 -18.51 6.41
N SER A 35 -7.97 -18.45 5.17
CA SER A 35 -9.02 -19.34 4.63
C SER A 35 -8.55 -20.78 4.40
N GLU A 36 -7.26 -21.01 4.17
CA GLU A 36 -6.68 -22.34 3.96
C GLU A 36 -6.70 -23.16 5.26
N ASP A 37 -6.31 -22.55 6.38
CA ASP A 37 -6.44 -23.12 7.72
C ASP A 37 -7.91 -23.39 8.07
N TYR A 38 -8.83 -22.51 7.66
CA TYR A 38 -10.27 -22.76 7.79
C TYR A 38 -10.70 -24.04 7.09
N VAL A 39 -10.30 -24.23 5.82
CA VAL A 39 -10.59 -25.44 5.05
C VAL A 39 -10.00 -26.68 5.72
N HIS A 40 -8.75 -26.60 6.20
CA HIS A 40 -8.11 -27.70 6.92
C HIS A 40 -8.80 -28.09 8.24
N ARG A 41 -9.35 -27.09 8.97
CA ARG A 41 -10.10 -27.34 10.21
C ARG A 41 -11.44 -28.00 9.93
N ILE A 42 -12.23 -27.48 8.97
CA ILE A 42 -13.53 -28.08 8.66
C ILE A 42 -13.40 -29.43 7.96
N GLY A 43 -12.27 -29.70 7.29
CA GLY A 43 -11.94 -30.99 6.68
C GLY A 43 -11.73 -32.16 7.67
N ARG A 44 -11.94 -31.92 8.97
CA ARG A 44 -12.01 -32.96 10.02
C ARG A 44 -13.38 -33.65 10.07
N THR A 45 -14.42 -33.04 9.49
CA THR A 45 -15.76 -33.62 9.36
C THR A 45 -16.12 -33.90 7.90
N GLY A 46 -17.23 -34.60 7.68
CA GLY A 46 -17.81 -34.80 6.34
C GLY A 46 -16.99 -35.68 5.40
N ARG A 47 -16.22 -36.65 5.94
CA ARG A 47 -15.44 -37.61 5.15
C ARG A 47 -16.28 -38.82 4.73
N SER A 48 -15.87 -39.46 3.64
CA SER A 48 -16.58 -40.60 3.03
C SER A 48 -18.04 -40.24 2.67
N HIS A 49 -18.99 -41.16 2.88
CA HIS A 49 -20.41 -40.96 2.57
C HIS A 49 -21.18 -40.32 3.74
N LYS A 50 -20.48 -39.74 4.73
CA LYS A 50 -21.10 -39.15 5.91
C LYS A 50 -21.13 -37.64 5.77
N THR A 51 -22.25 -37.04 6.16
CA THR A 51 -22.36 -35.60 6.27
C THR A 51 -21.70 -35.10 7.55
N GLY A 52 -21.12 -33.91 7.46
CA GLY A 52 -20.48 -33.21 8.57
C GLY A 52 -21.04 -31.80 8.69
N THR A 53 -20.95 -31.20 9.88
CA THR A 53 -21.38 -29.81 10.07
C THR A 53 -20.28 -29.00 10.75
N ALA A 54 -19.97 -27.86 10.17
CA ALA A 54 -19.01 -26.91 10.72
C ALA A 54 -19.72 -25.63 11.15
N TYR A 55 -19.50 -25.23 12.41
CA TYR A 55 -19.92 -23.93 12.94
C TYR A 55 -18.71 -23.06 13.13
N THR A 56 -18.83 -21.78 12.79
CA THR A 56 -17.74 -20.83 12.93
C THR A 56 -18.27 -19.54 13.53
N PHE A 57 -17.70 -19.14 14.66
CA PHE A 57 -17.95 -17.81 15.19
C PHE A 57 -17.08 -16.81 14.43
N PHE A 58 -17.75 -15.80 13.88
CA PHE A 58 -17.12 -14.78 13.07
C PHE A 58 -17.48 -13.41 13.64
N THR A 59 -16.47 -12.60 13.93
CA THR A 59 -16.64 -11.30 14.57
C THR A 59 -16.10 -10.17 13.69
N GLN A 60 -16.41 -8.91 14.05
CA GLN A 60 -15.88 -7.75 13.35
C GLN A 60 -14.34 -7.68 13.36
N SER A 61 -13.70 -8.29 14.37
CA SER A 61 -12.23 -8.35 14.43
C SER A 61 -11.62 -9.15 13.27
N ASN A 62 -12.40 -10.09 12.70
CA ASN A 62 -12.01 -10.93 11.57
C ASN A 62 -12.42 -10.33 10.21
N ALA A 63 -12.81 -9.05 10.16
CA ALA A 63 -13.34 -8.44 8.93
C ALA A 63 -12.36 -8.51 7.73
N LYS A 64 -11.05 -8.56 8.00
CA LYS A 64 -10.01 -8.73 6.97
C LYS A 64 -10.18 -10.03 6.18
N GLN A 65 -10.60 -11.10 6.85
CA GLN A 65 -10.77 -12.42 6.25
C GLN A 65 -12.17 -12.65 5.67
N ALA A 66 -13.11 -11.70 5.85
CA ALA A 66 -14.50 -11.89 5.46
C ALA A 66 -14.66 -12.10 3.94
N ALA A 67 -13.88 -11.38 3.13
CA ALA A 67 -13.94 -11.52 1.66
C ALA A 67 -13.52 -12.94 1.20
N ASP A 68 -12.46 -13.48 1.80
CA ASP A 68 -11.96 -14.81 1.46
C ASP A 68 -12.94 -15.89 1.91
N LEU A 69 -13.48 -15.76 3.13
CA LEU A 69 -14.50 -16.67 3.63
C LEU A 69 -15.76 -16.69 2.75
N VAL A 70 -16.23 -15.52 2.31
CA VAL A 70 -17.38 -15.42 1.39
C VAL A 70 -17.09 -16.14 0.07
N SER A 71 -15.87 -16.05 -0.45
CA SER A 71 -15.46 -16.76 -1.67
C SER A 71 -15.54 -18.28 -1.48
N VAL A 72 -14.97 -18.80 -0.39
CA VAL A 72 -14.99 -20.23 -0.05
C VAL A 72 -16.43 -20.75 0.09
N LEU A 73 -17.29 -20.01 0.80
CA LEU A 73 -18.68 -20.39 0.98
C LEU A 73 -19.48 -20.34 -0.34
N THR A 74 -19.17 -19.39 -1.22
CA THR A 74 -19.82 -19.29 -2.54
C THR A 74 -19.43 -20.48 -3.42
N GLU A 75 -18.15 -20.83 -3.47
CA GLU A 75 -17.64 -21.97 -4.23
C GLU A 75 -18.25 -23.29 -3.75
N ALA A 76 -18.41 -23.43 -2.42
CA ALA A 76 -19.04 -24.58 -1.80
C ALA A 76 -20.59 -24.57 -1.85
N ASN A 77 -21.21 -23.64 -2.59
CA ASN A 77 -22.66 -23.48 -2.70
C ASN A 77 -23.39 -23.40 -1.34
N GLN A 78 -22.77 -22.77 -0.35
CA GLN A 78 -23.34 -22.60 0.99
C GLN A 78 -24.20 -21.35 1.09
N THR A 79 -25.16 -21.35 2.00
CA THR A 79 -25.96 -20.17 2.32
C THR A 79 -25.14 -19.17 3.13
N ILE A 80 -24.89 -18.00 2.56
CA ILE A 80 -24.05 -16.98 3.17
C ILE A 80 -24.93 -16.03 3.98
N SER A 81 -24.61 -15.87 5.27
CA SER A 81 -25.31 -14.92 6.14
C SER A 81 -25.19 -13.49 5.61
N PRO A 82 -26.30 -12.72 5.56
CA PRO A 82 -26.26 -11.30 5.16
C PRO A 82 -25.25 -10.49 5.97
N LYS A 83 -25.18 -10.74 7.29
CA LYS A 83 -24.22 -10.06 8.19
C LYS A 83 -22.78 -10.26 7.77
N LEU A 84 -22.42 -11.45 7.25
CA LEU A 84 -21.06 -11.72 6.79
C LEU A 84 -20.74 -10.94 5.50
N LYS A 85 -21.71 -10.83 4.58
CA LYS A 85 -21.59 -10.00 3.37
C LYS A 85 -21.43 -8.53 3.74
N ASP A 86 -22.23 -8.03 4.67
CA ASP A 86 -22.13 -6.65 5.14
C ASP A 86 -20.75 -6.34 5.72
N ILE A 87 -20.17 -7.28 6.50
CA ILE A 87 -18.80 -7.14 7.02
C ILE A 87 -17.77 -7.10 5.89
N ALA A 88 -17.89 -7.98 4.89
CA ALA A 88 -16.99 -8.04 3.74
C ALA A 88 -17.06 -6.75 2.89
N ASP A 89 -18.27 -6.24 2.63
CA ASP A 89 -18.51 -5.03 1.84
C ASP A 89 -18.09 -3.77 2.60
N SER A 90 -18.32 -3.73 3.92
CA SER A 90 -17.86 -2.65 4.79
C SER A 90 -16.34 -2.56 4.82
N PHE A 91 -15.64 -3.71 4.90
CA PHE A 91 -14.19 -3.73 4.88
C PHE A 91 -13.62 -3.25 3.52
N ARG A 92 -14.24 -3.66 2.41
CA ARG A 92 -13.87 -3.22 1.05
C ARG A 92 -14.08 -1.71 0.85
N SER A 93 -15.19 -1.16 1.36
CA SER A 93 -15.52 0.26 1.22
C SER A 93 -14.67 1.16 2.10
N ASN A 94 -14.31 0.73 3.32
CA ASN A 94 -13.41 1.48 4.21
C ASN A 94 -11.95 1.54 3.70
N GLY A 95 -11.58 0.68 2.75
CA GLY A 95 -10.30 0.78 2.03
C GLY A 95 -10.29 1.83 0.91
N PHE A 96 -11.46 2.34 0.50
CA PHE A 96 -11.61 3.28 -0.63
C PHE A 96 -11.83 4.74 -0.19
N SER A 97 -12.07 5.00 1.09
CA SER A 97 -12.31 6.35 1.63
C SER A 97 -11.03 7.18 1.86
N GLY A 98 -9.86 6.71 1.38
CA GLY A 98 -8.59 7.45 1.40
C GLY A 98 -8.19 8.16 0.09
N ARG A 99 -8.95 8.00 -1.00
CA ARG A 99 -8.62 8.62 -2.31
C ARG A 99 -9.89 8.90 -3.12
N GLY A 100 -10.54 10.04 -2.89
CA GLY A 100 -11.66 10.38 -3.78
C GLY A 100 -12.42 11.67 -3.56
N ASP A 101 -12.22 12.40 -2.46
CA ASP A 101 -12.96 13.65 -2.26
C ASP A 101 -12.20 14.87 -2.78
N ARG A 102 -12.29 15.12 -4.10
CA ARG A 102 -12.07 16.44 -4.71
C ARG A 102 -12.90 16.66 -5.99
N ARG A 103 -14.09 16.04 -6.13
CA ARG A 103 -14.89 16.20 -7.36
C ARG A 103 -16.40 16.37 -7.16
N ARG A 104 -16.83 16.95 -6.04
CA ARG A 104 -18.16 17.59 -5.95
C ARG A 104 -18.04 19.03 -5.50
N GLY A 105 -17.71 19.87 -6.46
CA GLY A 105 -17.88 21.30 -6.34
C GLY A 105 -18.41 21.88 -7.65
N TRP A 106 -19.69 22.24 -7.64
CA TRP A 106 -20.26 23.34 -8.41
C TRP A 106 -20.52 23.13 -9.91
N ARG A 107 -21.68 22.53 -10.19
CA ARG A 107 -22.50 22.90 -11.35
C ARG A 107 -23.35 24.11 -10.92
N SER A 108 -22.87 25.33 -11.14
CA SER A 108 -23.71 26.53 -11.12
C SER A 108 -22.99 27.67 -11.84
N GLY A 109 -23.72 28.38 -12.71
CA GLY A 109 -23.38 29.75 -13.04
C GLY A 109 -22.47 29.96 -14.25
N ARG A 110 -23.11 30.02 -15.41
CA ARG A 110 -22.88 30.98 -16.50
C ARG A 110 -22.02 32.21 -16.09
N SER A 111 -21.08 32.58 -16.96
CA SER A 111 -20.58 33.96 -17.22
C SER A 111 -19.13 34.33 -16.76
N LYS A 112 -18.34 34.68 -17.78
CA LYS A 112 -17.10 35.51 -17.81
C LYS A 112 -15.82 34.94 -17.18
N LYS A 113 -14.78 34.90 -18.04
CA LYS A 113 -13.53 35.68 -17.91
C LYS A 113 -12.30 34.82 -18.26
N SER A 114 -11.92 34.91 -19.53
CA SER A 114 -10.57 34.67 -20.03
C SER A 114 -9.54 35.39 -19.17
N LYS A 115 -8.74 34.67 -18.37
CA LYS A 115 -7.47 35.15 -17.79
C LYS A 115 -6.77 34.08 -16.93
N SER A 116 -6.10 33.10 -17.53
CA SER A 116 -5.03 32.33 -16.83
C SER A 116 -4.29 31.33 -17.74
N ARG A 117 -3.84 31.73 -18.93
CA ARG A 117 -2.82 30.95 -19.68
C ARG A 117 -1.44 31.60 -19.76
N SER A 118 -1.23 32.75 -19.12
CA SER A 118 0.04 33.50 -19.25
C SER A 118 1.01 33.39 -18.07
N ARG A 119 0.71 32.67 -16.98
CA ARG A 119 1.59 32.66 -15.78
C ARG A 119 2.67 31.58 -15.74
N SER A 120 2.71 30.66 -16.71
CA SER A 120 3.67 29.54 -16.70
C SER A 120 4.90 29.76 -17.62
N ARG A 121 4.82 30.64 -18.63
CA ARG A 121 5.95 30.89 -19.55
C ARG A 121 6.99 31.88 -19.02
N ASP A 122 6.63 32.80 -18.13
CA ASP A 122 7.57 33.82 -17.62
C ASP A 122 8.60 33.29 -16.60
N ARG A 123 8.32 32.16 -15.94
CA ARG A 123 9.23 31.60 -14.94
C ARG A 123 10.46 30.92 -15.55
N TYR A 124 10.38 30.43 -16.78
CA TYR A 124 11.52 29.82 -17.47
C TYR A 124 12.47 30.85 -18.10
N ARG A 125 11.95 32.03 -18.51
CA ARG A 125 12.74 33.08 -19.15
C ARG A 125 13.58 33.90 -18.16
N ARG A 126 13.18 34.00 -16.88
CA ARG A 126 13.99 34.66 -15.83
C ARG A 126 15.16 33.81 -15.30
N ARG A 127 15.12 32.49 -15.47
CA ARG A 127 16.20 31.59 -14.99
C ARG A 127 17.37 31.46 -15.98
N SER A 128 17.16 31.77 -17.26
CA SER A 128 18.22 31.78 -18.27
C SER A 128 19.07 33.06 -18.26
N ILE A 129 18.48 34.22 -17.92
CA ILE A 129 19.16 35.53 -17.83
C ILE A 129 20.08 35.65 -16.59
N SER A 130 19.72 34.99 -15.49
CA SER A 130 20.55 34.98 -14.26
C SER A 130 21.81 34.12 -14.43
N ARG A 131 21.74 33.01 -15.17
CA ARG A 131 22.89 32.13 -15.43
C ARG A 131 23.91 32.70 -16.42
N SER A 132 23.48 33.53 -17.38
CA SER A 132 24.38 34.20 -18.32
C SER A 132 25.12 35.38 -17.69
N ARG A 133 24.51 36.12 -16.74
CA ARG A 133 25.19 37.20 -16.00
C ARG A 133 26.28 36.70 -15.05
N SER A 134 26.09 35.55 -14.40
CA SER A 134 27.09 34.97 -13.47
C SER A 134 28.35 34.43 -14.19
N ARG A 135 28.24 34.00 -15.45
CA ARG A 135 29.39 33.53 -16.26
C ARG A 135 30.25 34.69 -16.80
N SER A 136 29.65 35.87 -16.99
CA SER A 136 30.38 37.06 -17.44
C SER A 136 31.26 37.65 -16.33
N TYR A 137 30.78 37.66 -15.07
CA TYR A 137 31.51 38.21 -13.93
C TYR A 137 32.77 37.39 -13.56
N SER A 138 32.70 36.06 -13.67
CA SER A 138 33.84 35.17 -13.39
C SER A 138 34.93 35.23 -14.46
N ARG A 139 34.60 35.42 -15.75
CA ARG A 139 35.58 35.63 -16.83
C ARG A 139 36.33 36.97 -16.73
N SER A 140 35.70 38.01 -16.21
CA SER A 140 36.33 39.33 -16.01
C SER A 140 37.38 39.29 -14.90
N ARG A 141 37.11 38.60 -13.78
CA ARG A 141 38.05 38.49 -12.65
C ARG A 141 39.32 37.68 -12.98
N SER A 142 39.23 36.68 -13.86
CA SER A 142 40.39 35.87 -14.28
C SER A 142 41.36 36.66 -15.18
N ARG A 143 40.83 37.55 -16.04
CA ARG A 143 41.66 38.39 -16.93
C ARG A 143 42.37 39.53 -16.18
N SER A 144 41.82 40.02 -15.07
CA SER A 144 42.45 41.05 -14.22
C SER A 144 43.65 40.51 -13.44
N ARG A 145 43.62 39.23 -13.01
CA ARG A 145 44.73 38.61 -12.26
C ARG A 145 45.94 38.27 -13.13
N SER A 146 45.74 37.87 -14.38
CA SER A 146 46.86 37.57 -15.31
C SER A 146 47.63 38.82 -15.75
N ARG A 147 47.01 40.00 -15.81
CA ARG A 147 47.70 41.26 -16.16
C ARG A 147 48.59 41.81 -15.04
N SER A 148 48.34 41.43 -13.79
CA SER A 148 49.12 41.91 -12.64
C SER A 148 50.45 41.16 -12.46
N TYR A 149 50.53 39.90 -12.89
CA TYR A 149 51.78 39.12 -12.84
C TYR A 149 52.79 39.52 -13.93
N ASP A 150 52.32 39.94 -15.11
CA ASP A 150 53.20 40.30 -16.24
C ASP A 150 53.91 41.65 -16.07
N ARG A 151 53.36 42.57 -15.26
CA ARG A 151 54.01 43.86 -14.97
C ARG A 151 55.17 43.75 -13.97
N HIS A 152 55.15 42.79 -13.05
CA HIS A 152 56.23 42.63 -12.07
C HIS A 152 57.46 41.88 -12.60
N ARG A 153 57.37 41.21 -13.77
CA ARG A 153 58.51 40.51 -14.38
C ARG A 153 59.37 41.37 -15.32
N ARG A 154 58.91 42.58 -15.67
CA ARG A 154 59.63 43.50 -16.58
C ARG A 154 60.63 44.43 -15.87
N HIS A 155 60.68 44.47 -14.55
CA HIS A 155 61.64 45.28 -13.78
C HIS A 155 62.88 44.50 -13.27
N ARG A 156 63.09 43.24 -13.70
CA ARG A 156 64.22 42.40 -13.23
C ARG A 156 65.15 41.86 -14.34
N ARG A 157 65.04 42.34 -15.58
CA ARG A 157 65.84 41.80 -16.72
C ARG A 157 66.72 42.82 -17.46
N SER A 158 67.07 43.94 -16.84
CA SER A 158 67.96 44.95 -17.45
C SER A 158 69.21 45.25 -16.62
N ARG A 159 69.75 44.26 -15.89
CA ARG A 159 71.09 44.28 -15.29
C ARG A 159 71.64 42.86 -15.16
N SER A 160 72.30 42.37 -16.20
CA SER A 160 73.35 41.32 -16.21
C SER A 160 73.60 40.88 -17.66
N SER A 161 74.30 41.74 -18.39
CA SER A 161 75.23 41.32 -19.44
C SER A 161 76.60 41.87 -19.00
N ASP A 162 77.62 41.05 -19.22
CA ASP A 162 78.99 41.06 -18.69
C ASP A 162 79.18 40.40 -17.31
#